data_AF-A0A329S0Z6-F1
#
_entry.id   AF-A0A329S0Z6-F1
#
_cell.length_a   1.000
_cell.length_b   1.000
_cell.length_c   1.000
_cell.angle_alpha   90.00
_cell.angle_beta   90.00
_cell.angle_gamma   90.00
#
_symmetry.space_group_name_H-M   'P 1'
#
loop_
_entity.id
_entity.type
_entity.pdbx_description
1 polymer ?
#
loop_
_entity_poly.entity_id
_entity_poly.type
_entity_poly.pdbx_seq_one_letter_code
_entity_poly.pdbx_strand_id
1 'polypeptide(L)'
;MMSAIVVGQTVKNLSMILLFGEYAGTSSEDWWKYIAYGFFSKRARDRSSLESLALVNIPTLVIEDMEGFPAIANAEHPEEVLFNCPRGQIDERYATLEANSPILHLDVQG
;
A
#
# COMPACT_ATOMS: atom_id res chain seq x y z
N MET A 1 0.97 6.27 1.76
CA MET A 1 2.19 5.44 1.58
C MET A 1 1.91 4.36 0.53
N MET A 2 2.92 3.66 0.00
CA MET A 2 2.79 2.54 -0.97
C MET A 2 2.57 2.85 -2.46
N SER A 3 2.43 4.11 -2.89
CA SER A 3 2.19 4.45 -4.31
C SER A 3 3.33 4.04 -5.27
N ALA A 4 4.57 3.98 -4.78
CA ALA A 4 5.70 3.50 -5.56
C ALA A 4 5.66 1.98 -5.82
N ILE A 5 5.07 1.21 -4.89
CA ILE A 5 4.93 -0.25 -5.02
C ILE A 5 3.84 -0.60 -6.03
N VAL A 6 2.75 0.17 -6.03
CA VAL A 6 1.63 0.06 -6.99
C VAL A 6 2.13 0.03 -8.44
N VAL A 7 3.23 0.72 -8.74
CA VAL A 7 3.80 0.83 -10.10
C VAL A 7 5.14 0.10 -10.28
N GLY A 8 5.59 -0.63 -9.27
CA GLY A 8 6.90 -1.26 -9.29
C GLY A 8 6.98 -2.37 -10.34
N GLN A 9 7.84 -2.22 -11.35
CA GLN A 9 7.99 -3.15 -12.47
C GLN A 9 9.24 -4.06 -12.39
N THR A 10 10.07 -3.87 -11.36
CA THR A 10 11.33 -4.60 -11.18
C THR A 10 11.26 -5.64 -10.07
N VAL A 11 10.21 -5.62 -9.25
CA VAL A 11 10.07 -6.47 -8.08
C VAL A 11 9.00 -7.51 -8.35
N LYS A 12 9.40 -8.79 -8.38
CA LYS A 12 8.48 -9.93 -8.54
C LYS A 12 8.11 -10.60 -7.22
N ASN A 13 9.05 -10.62 -6.27
CA ASN A 13 8.87 -11.26 -4.97
C ASN A 13 9.21 -10.24 -3.90
N LEU A 14 8.28 -9.98 -3.00
CA LEU A 14 8.48 -9.06 -1.89
C LEU A 14 8.15 -9.74 -0.58
N SER A 15 9.07 -9.65 0.37
CA SER A 15 8.83 -9.98 1.77
C SER A 15 8.96 -8.71 2.59
N MET A 16 7.95 -8.38 3.38
CA MET A 16 7.92 -7.18 4.21
C MET A 16 7.67 -7.57 5.66
N ILE A 17 8.56 -7.12 6.55
CA ILE A 17 8.31 -7.20 7.99
C ILE A 17 7.46 -5.99 8.34
N LEU A 18 6.26 -6.24 8.88
CA LEU A 18 5.38 -5.20 9.33
C LEU A 18 5.72 -4.87 10.79
N LEU A 19 6.07 -3.61 11.02
CA LEU A 19 6.29 -3.06 12.34
C LEU A 19 5.14 -2.09 12.63
N PHE A 20 4.08 -2.61 13.23
CA PHE A 20 2.94 -1.81 13.68
C PHE A 20 3.34 -1.05 14.94
N GLY A 21 3.96 0.10 14.75
CA GLY A 21 4.16 1.08 15.82
C GLY A 21 2.90 1.92 16.01
N GLU A 22 2.65 2.40 17.24
CA GLU A 22 1.75 3.52 17.49
C GLU A 22 2.37 4.80 16.88
N TYR A 23 2.38 4.91 15.56
CA TYR A 23 2.62 6.19 14.90
C TYR A 23 1.40 7.06 15.16
N ALA A 24 1.62 8.19 15.83
CA ALA A 24 0.57 9.10 16.26
C ALA A 24 -0.43 9.40 15.13
N GLY A 25 -1.62 8.79 15.20
CA GLY A 25 -2.75 9.05 14.32
C GLY A 25 -3.07 8.00 13.24
N THR A 26 -2.32 6.92 13.09
CA THR A 26 -2.63 5.85 12.11
C THR A 26 -3.16 4.61 12.82
N SER A 27 -4.41 4.23 12.56
CA SER A 27 -4.99 3.00 13.10
C SER A 27 -4.47 1.74 12.39
N SER A 28 -4.64 0.57 12.99
CA SER A 28 -4.37 -0.73 12.34
C SER A 28 -5.21 -0.89 11.06
N GLU A 29 -6.46 -0.43 11.07
CA GLU A 29 -7.33 -0.39 9.90
C GLU A 29 -6.72 0.45 8.76
N ASP A 30 -6.19 1.64 9.06
CA ASP A 30 -5.55 2.50 8.06
C ASP A 30 -4.30 1.84 7.44
N TRP A 31 -3.53 1.11 8.24
CA TRP A 31 -2.41 0.32 7.75
C TRP A 31 -2.86 -0.72 6.72
N TRP A 32 -3.91 -1.47 7.03
CA TRP A 32 -4.45 -2.47 6.10
C TRP A 32 -5.05 -1.84 4.85
N LYS A 33 -5.63 -0.64 4.96
CA LYS A 33 -6.03 0.16 3.79
C LYS A 33 -4.84 0.52 2.90
N TYR A 34 -3.69 0.91 3.47
CA TYR A 34 -2.47 1.15 2.69
C TYR A 34 -1.91 -0.13 2.04
N ILE A 35 -1.98 -1.29 2.72
CA ILE A 35 -1.61 -2.60 2.16
C ILE A 35 -2.53 -2.95 0.99
N ALA A 36 -3.85 -2.79 1.16
CA ALA A 36 -4.84 -2.99 0.11
C ALA A 36 -4.53 -2.13 -1.12
N TYR A 37 -4.26 -0.84 -0.89
CA TYR A 37 -3.90 0.10 -1.95
C TYR A 37 -2.61 -0.32 -2.68
N GLY A 38 -1.55 -0.61 -1.92
CA GLY A 38 -0.22 -0.88 -2.44
C GLY A 38 -0.11 -2.13 -3.30
N PHE A 39 -0.84 -3.18 -2.95
CA PHE A 39 -0.63 -4.51 -3.49
C PHE A 39 -1.86 -5.12 -4.17
N PHE A 40 -3.07 -4.72 -3.79
CA PHE A 40 -4.30 -5.39 -4.20
C PHE A 40 -5.27 -4.50 -4.99
N SER A 41 -5.06 -3.18 -4.98
CA SER A 41 -5.86 -2.25 -5.76
C SER A 41 -5.84 -2.61 -7.25
N LYS A 42 -6.89 -2.23 -7.98
CA LYS A 42 -6.95 -2.40 -9.44
C LYS A 42 -5.67 -1.88 -10.10
N ARG A 43 -5.22 -0.71 -9.67
CA ARG A 43 -4.00 -0.08 -10.17
C ARG A 43 -2.74 -0.90 -9.89
N ALA A 44 -2.60 -1.48 -8.70
CA ALA A 44 -1.45 -2.33 -8.37
C ALA A 44 -1.45 -3.60 -9.23
N ARG A 45 -2.63 -4.20 -9.45
CA ARG A 45 -2.78 -5.36 -10.33
C ARG A 45 -2.45 -5.07 -11.79
N ASP A 46 -2.75 -3.86 -12.26
CA ASP A 46 -2.49 -3.46 -13.64
C ASP A 46 -1.05 -2.99 -13.88
N ARG A 47 -0.39 -2.42 -12.85
CA ARG A 47 0.88 -1.68 -12.99
C ARG A 47 2.03 -2.21 -12.15
N SER A 48 1.86 -3.24 -11.34
CA SER A 48 2.95 -3.87 -10.60
C SER A 48 3.37 -5.17 -11.29
N SER A 49 4.66 -5.49 -11.23
CA SER A 49 5.20 -6.80 -11.63
C SER A 49 5.20 -7.82 -10.49
N LEU A 50 4.58 -7.48 -9.35
CA LEU A 50 4.62 -8.30 -8.15
C LEU A 50 3.80 -9.58 -8.33
N GLU A 51 4.47 -10.72 -8.23
CA GLU A 51 3.88 -12.06 -8.36
C GLU A 51 3.67 -12.72 -6.98
N SER A 52 4.54 -12.42 -6.01
CA SER A 52 4.50 -13.00 -4.67
C SER A 52 4.74 -11.95 -3.58
N LEU A 53 3.92 -12.00 -2.54
CA LEU A 53 3.98 -11.13 -1.37
C LEU A 53 3.95 -11.97 -0.09
N ALA A 54 4.94 -11.78 0.78
CA ALA A 54 4.95 -12.30 2.14
C ALA A 54 4.92 -11.14 3.14
N LEU A 55 3.86 -11.05 3.93
CA LEU A 55 3.77 -10.12 5.05
C LEU A 55 4.17 -10.89 6.32
N VAL A 56 5.24 -10.43 6.97
CA VAL A 56 5.85 -11.10 8.13
C VAL A 56 5.61 -10.25 9.37
N ASN A 57 5.49 -10.90 10.53
CA ASN A 57 5.33 -10.26 11.83
C ASN A 57 4.02 -9.46 11.96
N ILE A 58 2.89 -10.09 11.62
CA ILE A 58 1.57 -9.52 11.89
C ILE A 58 1.22 -9.79 13.36
N PRO A 59 1.24 -8.78 14.26
CA PRO A 59 1.06 -9.00 15.70
C PRO A 59 -0.40 -9.32 16.03
N THR A 60 -1.34 -8.65 15.36
CA THR A 60 -2.78 -8.85 15.48
C THR A 60 -3.45 -8.60 14.12
N LEU A 61 -4.44 -9.41 13.79
CA LEU A 61 -5.34 -9.20 12.66
C LEU A 61 -6.75 -9.54 13.11
N VAL A 62 -7.57 -8.51 13.33
CA VAL A 62 -8.99 -8.67 13.65
C VAL A 62 -9.86 -8.32 12.44
N ILE A 63 -11.16 -8.61 12.52
CA ILE A 63 -12.07 -8.37 11.39
C ILE A 63 -12.18 -6.87 11.11
N GLU A 64 -12.22 -6.07 12.18
CA GLU A 64 -12.32 -4.62 12.15
C GLU A 64 -11.16 -3.98 11.36
N ASP A 65 -9.96 -4.55 11.47
CA ASP A 65 -8.77 -4.10 10.73
C ASP A 65 -8.95 -4.22 9.21
N MET A 66 -9.78 -5.17 8.77
CA MET A 66 -9.95 -5.53 7.36
C MET A 66 -11.23 -4.96 6.75
N GLU A 67 -12.08 -4.26 7.50
CA GLU A 67 -13.37 -3.76 6.98
C GLU A 67 -13.20 -2.82 5.79
N GLY A 68 -12.19 -1.94 5.83
CA GLY A 68 -11.87 -1.02 4.74
C GLY A 68 -11.12 -1.65 3.56
N PHE A 69 -10.58 -2.87 3.73
CA PHE A 69 -9.70 -3.49 2.74
C PHE A 69 -10.43 -3.80 1.41
N PRO A 70 -11.62 -4.46 1.39
CA PRO A 70 -12.33 -4.77 0.15
C PRO A 70 -12.75 -3.53 -0.63
N ALA A 71 -13.07 -2.43 0.06
CA ALA A 71 -13.46 -1.18 -0.57
C ALA A 71 -12.33 -0.63 -1.46
N ILE A 72 -11.09 -0.67 -0.97
CA ILE A 72 -9.91 -0.20 -1.72
C ILE A 72 -9.50 -1.20 -2.81
N ALA A 73 -9.50 -2.51 -2.50
CA ALA A 73 -9.08 -3.53 -3.45
C ALA A 73 -9.95 -3.55 -4.72
N ASN A 74 -11.24 -3.24 -4.58
CA ASN A 74 -12.23 -3.27 -5.66
C ASN A 74 -12.59 -1.89 -6.22
N ALA A 75 -12.08 -0.80 -5.65
CA ALA A 75 -12.37 0.54 -6.14
C ALA A 75 -11.78 0.79 -7.53
N GLU A 76 -12.53 1.52 -8.36
CA GLU A 76 -12.04 2.02 -9.64
C GLU A 76 -10.99 3.12 -9.43
N HIS A 77 -11.20 4.00 -8.44
CA HIS A 77 -10.30 5.07 -8.04
C HIS A 77 -9.85 4.83 -6.57
N PRO A 78 -8.91 3.90 -6.34
CA PRO A 78 -8.56 3.45 -5.00
C PRO A 78 -7.89 4.54 -4.16
N GLU A 79 -7.23 5.54 -4.78
CA GLU A 79 -6.72 6.72 -4.09
C GLU A 79 -7.83 7.54 -3.42
N GLU A 80 -8.95 7.75 -4.11
CA GLU A 80 -10.07 8.53 -3.58
C GLU A 80 -10.70 7.84 -2.37
N VAL A 81 -10.81 6.51 -2.41
CA VAL A 81 -11.30 5.70 -1.28
C VAL A 81 -10.31 5.73 -0.13
N LEU A 82 -9.01 5.58 -0.40
CA LEU A 82 -7.95 5.59 0.62
C LEU A 82 -7.89 6.92 1.37
N PHE A 83 -8.07 8.04 0.67
CA PHE A 83 -8.02 9.39 1.26
C PHE A 83 -9.40 9.95 1.62
N ASN A 84 -10.47 9.14 1.50
CA ASN A 84 -11.85 9.55 1.71
C ASN A 84 -12.22 10.87 0.99
N CYS A 85 -11.83 10.97 -0.28
CA CYS A 85 -11.99 12.16 -1.10
C CYS A 85 -13.11 11.98 -2.13
N PRO A 86 -13.91 13.03 -2.41
CA PRO A 86 -14.82 13.07 -3.55
C PRO A 86 -14.13 12.78 -4.88
N ARG A 87 -14.93 12.23 -5.81
CA ARG A 87 -14.46 11.92 -7.17
C ARG A 87 -13.89 13.15 -7.87
N GLY A 88 -12.71 13.01 -8.45
CA GLY A 88 -12.00 14.05 -9.21
C GLY A 88 -11.20 15.02 -8.34
N GLN A 89 -11.10 14.81 -7.03
CA GLN A 89 -10.32 15.68 -6.13
C GLN A 89 -8.86 15.24 -5.99
N ILE A 90 -8.58 13.97 -6.25
CA ILE A 90 -7.22 13.43 -6.27
C ILE A 90 -6.90 13.00 -7.70
N ASP A 91 -6.01 13.75 -8.35
CA ASP A 91 -5.41 13.25 -9.58
C ASP A 91 -4.73 11.91 -9.30
N GLU A 92 -4.98 10.93 -10.17
CA GLU A 92 -4.28 9.65 -10.15
C GLU A 92 -2.78 9.91 -10.24
N ARG A 93 -2.11 9.94 -9.08
CA ARG A 93 -0.69 10.33 -9.03
C ARG A 93 0.11 9.25 -9.72
N TYR A 94 0.64 9.51 -10.90
CA TYR A 94 1.66 8.66 -11.53
C TYR A 94 2.93 8.77 -10.70
N ALA A 95 3.03 8.01 -9.61
CA ALA A 95 4.34 7.66 -9.10
C ALA A 95 5.02 6.90 -10.23
N THR A 96 6.06 7.45 -10.81
CA THR A 96 6.94 6.76 -11.76
C THR A 96 8.20 6.39 -10.99
N LEU A 97 8.39 5.09 -10.75
CA LEU A 97 9.68 4.59 -10.30
C LEU A 97 10.52 4.38 -11.56
N GLU A 98 11.36 5.35 -11.92
CA GLU A 98 12.21 5.22 -13.10
C GLU A 98 13.23 4.09 -12.91
N ALA A 99 13.67 3.49 -14.01
CA ALA A 99 14.72 2.48 -13.97
C ALA A 99 15.96 3.05 -13.25
N ASN A 100 16.50 2.26 -12.31
CA ASN A 100 17.62 2.64 -11.43
C ASN A 100 17.31 3.67 -10.34
N SER A 101 16.04 3.99 -10.08
CA SER A 101 15.67 4.81 -8.91
C SER A 101 16.03 4.06 -7.61
N PRO A 102 16.85 4.66 -6.71
CA PRO A 102 17.22 4.01 -5.47
C PRO A 102 16.01 3.92 -4.53
N ILE A 103 15.66 2.70 -4.11
CA ILE A 103 14.73 2.48 -3.01
C ILE A 103 15.55 2.55 -1.72
N LEU A 104 15.50 3.69 -1.03
CA LEU A 104 16.21 3.89 0.23
C LEU A 104 15.37 3.36 1.40
N HIS A 105 15.90 2.37 2.12
CA HIS A 105 15.42 2.03 3.46
C HIS A 105 16.03 3.04 4.43
N LEU A 106 15.21 3.92 5.01
CA LEU A 106 15.67 4.80 6.09
C LEU A 106 15.76 3.95 7.37
N ASP A 107 16.96 3.48 7.68
CA ASP A 107 17.26 2.97 9.02
C ASP A 107 17.13 4.14 10.00
N VAL A 108 16.01 4.19 10.72
CA VAL A 108 15.89 5.05 11.90
C VAL A 108 16.74 4.38 12.98
N GLN A 109 18.01 4.78 13.05
CA GLN A 109 18.89 4.43 14.16
C GLN A 109 18.31 5.04 15.45
N GLY A 110 17.99 4.17 16.40
CA GLY A 110 17.75 4.52 17.80
C GLY A 110 19.05 4.60 18.58
#